data_AF-K0R1F5-F1
#
_entry.id   AF-K0R1F5-F1
#
_cell.length_a   1.000
_cell.length_b   1.000
_cell.length_c   1.000
_cell.angle_alpha   90.00
_cell.angle_beta   90.00
_cell.angle_gamma   90.00
#
_symmetry.space_group_name_H-M   'P 1'
#
loop_
_entity.id
_entity.type
_entity.pdbx_description
1 polymer ?
#
loop_
_entity_poly.entity_id
_entity_poly.type
_entity_poly.pdbx_seq_one_letter_code
_entity_poly.pdbx_strand_id
1 'polypeptide(L)'
;MLSAPAQKKAKIGGGETTGAEVFFLYEGGEIADELKSKLKRVRVGQRVTRIPDGAFSDCSNLAEVHFHEGLLAIGVGAFHKCTALRSVDIPSTVTELSYAFAGCSNLAKVHLNEGLLIVGDMAFQSCWALRSVTIPSTVTGLGNGTFINCRNLAEVKLNDGLVTVGRGAFAGCCALRSVTIPSSITMLGQYTFQGCSKLIEVQLNEGLKIISEGAFDGCTALQSVTIPSTVRVAVEQAFYRCYNLSEVILLGGQRFLNEKFLARRLSDEEGILKHQMIGITFEGSAFNNCPLTQVKISISWAVSERIARLTPQCRLSVEERIRNLPRLELLQDGTVSACFPFSGESDDEAGDDFDAEEGDIFDVQDT
;
A
#
# COMPACT_ATOMS: atom_id res chain seq x y z
N MET A 1 -21.15 -38.39 -25.64
CA MET A 1 -20.78 -38.68 -24.24
C MET A 1 -19.28 -38.58 -24.13
N LEU A 2 -18.77 -37.42 -23.72
CA LEU A 2 -17.35 -37.21 -23.44
C LEU A 2 -17.20 -37.22 -21.91
N SER A 3 -16.42 -38.17 -21.41
CA SER A 3 -16.20 -38.40 -19.98
C SER A 3 -15.40 -37.25 -19.38
N ALA A 4 -15.91 -36.68 -18.29
CA ALA A 4 -15.15 -35.78 -17.42
C ALA A 4 -13.91 -36.49 -16.84
N PRO A 5 -12.77 -35.79 -16.65
CA PRO A 5 -11.60 -36.39 -16.04
C PRO A 5 -11.88 -36.68 -14.55
N ALA A 6 -11.57 -37.91 -14.12
CA ALA A 6 -11.77 -38.33 -12.75
C ALA A 6 -10.89 -37.50 -11.78
N GLN A 7 -11.54 -36.73 -10.90
CA GLN A 7 -10.90 -36.04 -9.79
C GLN A 7 -10.29 -37.06 -8.81
N LYS A 8 -8.96 -37.01 -8.66
CA LYS A 8 -8.22 -37.89 -7.76
C LYS A 8 -8.37 -37.35 -6.33
N LYS A 9 -9.24 -37.98 -5.53
CA LYS A 9 -9.41 -37.63 -4.11
C LYS A 9 -8.10 -37.86 -3.34
N ALA A 10 -7.77 -36.94 -2.43
CA ALA A 10 -6.60 -37.07 -1.57
C ALA A 10 -6.63 -38.41 -0.82
N LYS A 11 -5.56 -39.20 -0.93
CA LYS A 11 -5.45 -40.52 -0.31
C LYS A 11 -4.93 -40.34 1.11
N ILE A 12 -5.62 -40.93 2.09
CA ILE A 12 -5.16 -40.95 3.48
C ILE A 12 -4.04 -41.99 3.58
N GLY A 13 -2.80 -41.53 3.67
CA GLY A 13 -1.67 -42.37 4.07
C GLY A 13 -1.83 -42.72 5.56
N GLY A 14 -2.25 -43.96 5.85
CA GLY A 14 -2.33 -44.46 7.22
C GLY A 14 -0.94 -44.63 7.84
N GLY A 15 -0.70 -43.94 8.94
CA GLY A 15 0.46 -44.14 9.80
C GLY A 15 0.09 -43.88 11.24
N GLU A 16 -0.23 -44.94 11.99
CA GLU A 16 -0.17 -44.92 13.44
C GLU A 16 1.31 -44.91 13.87
N THR A 17 1.70 -43.98 14.75
CA THR A 17 2.69 -44.20 15.82
C THR A 17 2.81 -42.98 16.75
N THR A 18 2.35 -43.16 17.98
CA THR A 18 2.90 -42.66 19.26
C THR A 18 3.51 -41.25 19.36
N GLY A 19 2.87 -40.38 20.15
CA GLY A 19 3.52 -39.32 20.93
C GLY A 19 4.10 -38.10 20.19
N ALA A 20 4.20 -38.14 18.86
CA ALA A 20 4.60 -37.02 18.03
C ALA A 20 3.37 -36.36 17.41
N GLU A 21 3.04 -35.17 17.90
CA GLU A 21 2.36 -34.08 17.20
C GLU A 21 1.94 -34.41 15.72
N VAL A 22 0.75 -34.99 15.55
CA VAL A 22 0.34 -35.66 14.30
C VAL A 22 0.05 -34.63 13.20
N PHE A 23 0.78 -34.71 12.08
CA PHE A 23 0.49 -33.98 10.86
C PHE A 23 -0.34 -34.83 9.89
N PHE A 24 -1.28 -34.20 9.19
CA PHE A 24 -1.89 -34.80 8.00
C PHE A 24 -0.92 -34.67 6.82
N LEU A 25 -0.49 -35.79 6.25
CA LEU A 25 0.34 -35.80 5.05
C LEU A 25 -0.53 -35.59 3.81
N TYR A 26 -0.36 -34.45 3.15
CA TYR A 26 -1.06 -34.13 1.91
C TYR A 26 -0.27 -34.65 0.70
N GLU A 27 -0.85 -35.62 -0.01
CA GLU A 27 -0.24 -36.25 -1.20
C GLU A 27 -0.84 -35.76 -2.54
N GLY A 28 -1.61 -34.66 -2.51
CA GLY A 28 -2.24 -34.06 -3.69
C GLY A 28 -3.74 -34.34 -3.81
N GLY A 29 -4.39 -33.59 -4.71
CA GLY A 29 -5.84 -33.69 -4.97
C GLY A 29 -6.70 -32.83 -4.06
N GLU A 30 -8.02 -32.97 -4.18
CA GLU A 30 -8.97 -32.22 -3.34
C GLU A 30 -9.15 -32.88 -1.97
N ILE A 31 -9.36 -32.04 -0.94
CA ILE A 31 -9.72 -32.48 0.41
C ILE A 31 -11.23 -32.55 0.53
N ALA A 32 -11.76 -33.69 0.97
CA ALA A 32 -13.18 -33.85 1.24
C ALA A 32 -13.65 -32.93 2.37
N ASP A 33 -14.84 -32.34 2.24
CA ASP A 33 -15.35 -31.34 3.19
C ASP A 33 -15.46 -31.85 4.63
N GLU A 34 -15.77 -33.14 4.81
CA GLU A 34 -15.81 -33.80 6.12
C GLU A 34 -14.46 -33.82 6.85
N LEU A 35 -13.35 -33.74 6.09
CA LEU A 35 -11.99 -33.73 6.62
C LEU A 35 -11.53 -32.30 6.92
N LYS A 36 -11.98 -31.30 6.15
CA LYS A 36 -11.57 -29.88 6.29
C LYS A 36 -11.71 -29.35 7.72
N SER A 37 -12.83 -29.67 8.37
CA SER A 37 -13.09 -29.26 9.77
C SER A 37 -12.23 -29.98 10.81
N LYS A 38 -11.57 -31.09 10.46
CA LYS A 38 -10.74 -31.90 11.37
C LYS A 38 -9.25 -31.62 11.20
N LEU A 39 -8.84 -31.02 10.08
CA LEU A 39 -7.43 -30.71 9.81
C LEU A 39 -6.96 -29.61 10.76
N LYS A 40 -5.92 -29.93 11.54
CA LYS A 40 -5.23 -28.97 12.41
C LYS A 40 -3.85 -28.61 11.92
N ARG A 41 -3.15 -29.58 11.34
CA ARG A 41 -1.74 -29.46 10.92
C ARG A 41 -1.53 -30.26 9.66
N VAL A 42 -0.96 -29.64 8.63
CA VAL A 42 -0.74 -30.27 7.32
C VAL A 42 0.74 -30.23 6.97
N ARG A 43 1.26 -31.34 6.47
CA ARG A 43 2.57 -31.40 5.82
C ARG A 43 2.36 -31.79 4.36
N VAL A 44 2.83 -30.94 3.45
CA VAL A 44 2.78 -31.23 2.02
C VAL A 44 3.84 -32.27 1.68
N GLY A 45 3.44 -33.37 1.05
CA GLY A 45 4.32 -34.47 0.71
C GLY A 45 5.28 -34.10 -0.41
N GLN A 46 6.53 -34.59 -0.35
CA GLN A 46 7.65 -34.21 -1.22
C GLN A 46 7.43 -34.35 -2.74
N ARG A 47 6.40 -35.09 -3.16
CA ARG A 47 6.05 -35.31 -4.58
C ARG A 47 4.99 -34.33 -5.09
N VAL A 48 4.40 -33.53 -4.21
CA VAL A 48 3.36 -32.57 -4.56
C VAL A 48 4.00 -31.32 -5.15
N THR A 49 3.91 -31.17 -6.46
CA THR A 49 4.44 -29.99 -7.15
C THR A 49 3.43 -28.84 -7.21
N ARG A 50 2.14 -29.11 -7.00
CA ARG A 50 1.06 -28.11 -7.06
C ARG A 50 -0.04 -28.44 -6.05
N ILE A 51 -0.51 -27.42 -5.33
CA ILE A 51 -1.75 -27.48 -4.55
C ILE A 51 -2.88 -26.94 -5.44
N PRO A 52 -3.98 -27.67 -5.66
CA PRO A 52 -5.12 -27.19 -6.44
C PRO A 52 -5.82 -25.99 -5.81
N ASP A 53 -6.59 -25.29 -6.62
CA ASP A 53 -7.45 -24.18 -6.18
C ASP A 53 -8.42 -24.65 -5.11
N GLY A 54 -8.59 -23.83 -4.06
CA GLY A 54 -9.51 -24.11 -2.95
C GLY A 54 -9.20 -25.37 -2.13
N ALA A 55 -8.06 -26.04 -2.32
CA ALA A 55 -7.80 -27.37 -1.75
C ALA A 55 -7.99 -27.45 -0.22
N PHE A 56 -7.60 -26.42 0.51
CA PHE A 56 -7.78 -26.27 1.95
C PHE A 56 -8.69 -25.08 2.31
N SER A 57 -9.49 -24.56 1.36
CA SER A 57 -10.45 -23.49 1.66
C SER A 57 -11.37 -23.91 2.80
N ASP A 58 -11.61 -23.00 3.74
CA ASP A 58 -12.47 -23.15 4.91
C ASP A 58 -12.01 -24.26 5.89
N CYS A 59 -10.74 -24.68 5.82
CA CYS A 59 -10.11 -25.46 6.88
C CYS A 59 -9.84 -24.58 8.11
N SER A 60 -10.90 -24.14 8.79
CA SER A 60 -10.86 -23.15 9.87
C SER A 60 -10.04 -23.58 11.08
N ASN A 61 -9.85 -24.88 11.30
CA ASN A 61 -9.03 -25.42 12.38
C ASN A 61 -7.55 -25.62 12.00
N LEU A 62 -7.17 -25.40 10.73
CA LEU A 62 -5.81 -25.58 10.24
C LEU A 62 -4.91 -24.48 10.80
N ALA A 63 -4.09 -24.83 11.78
CA ALA A 63 -3.21 -23.91 12.50
C ALA A 63 -1.79 -23.85 11.93
N GLU A 64 -1.36 -24.88 11.21
CA GLU A 64 0.02 -25.05 10.75
C GLU A 64 0.06 -25.79 9.41
N VAL A 65 0.82 -25.25 8.45
CA VAL A 65 1.10 -25.89 7.17
C VAL A 65 2.59 -25.86 6.88
N HIS A 66 3.16 -27.03 6.57
CA HIS A 66 4.56 -27.18 6.19
C HIS A 66 4.66 -27.51 4.70
N PHE A 67 5.23 -26.58 3.95
CA PHE A 67 5.59 -26.77 2.55
C PHE A 67 7.00 -27.35 2.42
N HIS A 68 7.34 -27.83 1.22
CA HIS A 68 8.70 -28.25 0.85
C HIS A 68 9.19 -27.43 -0.36
N GLU A 69 10.50 -27.34 -0.53
CA GLU A 69 11.18 -26.59 -1.62
C GLU A 69 11.05 -27.22 -3.02
N GLY A 70 10.09 -28.13 -3.21
CA GLY A 70 9.74 -28.69 -4.52
C GLY A 70 8.35 -28.27 -4.99
N LEU A 71 7.65 -27.45 -4.19
CA LEU A 71 6.30 -26.99 -4.48
C LEU A 71 6.36 -25.79 -5.43
N LEU A 72 5.84 -25.96 -6.63
CA LEU A 72 5.92 -24.96 -7.70
C LEU A 72 4.74 -23.99 -7.72
N ALA A 73 3.58 -24.41 -7.22
CA ALA A 73 2.38 -23.58 -7.23
C ALA A 73 1.45 -23.85 -6.06
N ILE A 74 0.87 -22.77 -5.53
CA ILE A 74 -0.25 -22.78 -4.60
C ILE A 74 -1.45 -22.23 -5.36
N GLY A 75 -2.50 -23.04 -5.50
CA GLY A 75 -3.69 -22.68 -6.26
C GLY A 75 -4.46 -21.50 -5.66
N VAL A 76 -5.33 -20.91 -6.48
CA VAL A 76 -6.17 -19.77 -6.11
C VAL A 76 -7.06 -20.17 -4.93
N GLY A 77 -7.02 -19.39 -3.86
CA GLY A 77 -7.83 -19.68 -2.67
C GLY A 77 -7.46 -20.98 -1.95
N ALA A 78 -6.28 -21.57 -2.22
CA ALA A 78 -5.92 -22.87 -1.65
C ALA A 78 -6.03 -22.91 -0.12
N PHE A 79 -5.79 -21.80 0.59
CA PHE A 79 -5.92 -21.67 2.05
C PHE A 79 -6.89 -20.56 2.44
N HIS A 80 -7.87 -20.25 1.59
CA HIS A 80 -8.88 -19.23 1.89
C HIS A 80 -9.63 -19.58 3.19
N LYS A 81 -9.82 -18.59 4.07
CA LYS A 81 -10.51 -18.73 5.37
C LYS A 81 -9.95 -19.85 6.28
N CYS A 82 -8.65 -20.17 6.18
CA CYS A 82 -7.95 -20.95 7.22
C CYS A 82 -7.72 -20.08 8.47
N THR A 83 -8.79 -19.80 9.21
CA THR A 83 -8.78 -18.79 10.28
C THR A 83 -7.89 -19.12 11.48
N ALA A 84 -7.52 -20.38 11.72
CA ALA A 84 -6.57 -20.76 12.76
C ALA A 84 -5.09 -20.64 12.35
N LEU A 85 -4.78 -20.46 11.06
CA LEU A 85 -3.40 -20.46 10.56
C LEU A 85 -2.65 -19.25 11.11
N ARG A 86 -1.48 -19.49 11.73
CA ARG A 86 -0.73 -18.43 12.45
C ARG A 86 0.51 -17.92 11.73
N SER A 87 1.20 -18.81 11.03
CA SER A 87 2.43 -18.52 10.31
C SER A 87 2.47 -19.33 9.02
N VAL A 88 3.05 -18.75 7.97
CA VAL A 88 3.32 -19.45 6.73
C VAL A 88 4.66 -19.05 6.13
N ASP A 89 5.41 -20.04 5.66
CA ASP A 89 6.69 -19.87 4.99
C ASP A 89 6.54 -20.30 3.53
N ILE A 90 6.48 -19.34 2.61
CA ILE A 90 6.25 -19.63 1.19
C ILE A 90 7.55 -20.17 0.58
N PRO A 91 7.58 -21.37 -0.03
CA PRO A 91 8.79 -21.92 -0.63
C PRO A 91 9.41 -21.02 -1.69
N SER A 92 10.73 -21.06 -1.84
CA SER A 92 11.45 -20.28 -2.85
C SER A 92 11.09 -20.64 -4.30
N THR A 93 10.50 -21.83 -4.49
CA THR A 93 10.07 -22.35 -5.79
C THR A 93 8.70 -21.87 -6.24
N VAL A 94 7.92 -21.20 -5.38
CA VAL A 94 6.61 -20.63 -5.73
C VAL A 94 6.80 -19.25 -6.34
N THR A 95 6.32 -19.06 -7.57
CA THR A 95 6.53 -17.82 -8.33
C THR A 95 5.38 -16.82 -8.20
N GLU A 96 4.18 -17.28 -7.83
CA GLU A 96 2.97 -16.45 -7.75
C GLU A 96 2.03 -16.93 -6.64
N LEU A 97 1.36 -15.97 -5.99
CA LEU A 97 0.28 -16.23 -5.01
C LEU A 97 -0.94 -15.38 -5.37
N SER A 98 -2.10 -15.97 -5.60
CA SER A 98 -3.35 -15.23 -5.84
C SER A 98 -4.47 -15.81 -4.98
N TYR A 99 -5.19 -14.94 -4.25
CA TYR A 99 -6.26 -15.29 -3.30
C TYR A 99 -5.87 -16.35 -2.24
N ALA A 100 -4.59 -16.75 -2.17
CA ALA A 100 -4.18 -18.02 -1.57
C ALA A 100 -4.44 -18.10 -0.07
N PHE A 101 -4.26 -16.99 0.66
CA PHE A 101 -4.43 -16.90 2.11
C PHE A 101 -5.49 -15.86 2.51
N ALA A 102 -6.37 -15.47 1.58
CA ALA A 102 -7.47 -14.55 1.86
C ALA A 102 -8.32 -15.05 3.05
N GLY A 103 -8.63 -14.17 4.00
CA GLY A 103 -9.44 -14.49 5.18
C GLY A 103 -8.72 -15.33 6.25
N CYS A 104 -7.41 -15.56 6.15
CA CYS A 104 -6.62 -16.16 7.25
C CYS A 104 -6.46 -15.15 8.41
N SER A 105 -7.52 -14.93 9.18
CA SER A 105 -7.62 -13.83 10.15
C SER A 105 -6.60 -13.87 11.29
N ASN A 106 -6.12 -15.04 11.71
CA ASN A 106 -5.06 -15.19 12.72
C ASN A 106 -3.63 -15.30 12.14
N LEU A 107 -3.46 -15.14 10.83
CA LEU A 107 -2.14 -15.20 10.19
C LEU A 107 -1.32 -13.98 10.59
N ALA A 108 -0.45 -14.17 11.57
CA ALA A 108 0.34 -13.10 12.18
C ALA A 108 1.71 -12.92 11.52
N LYS A 109 2.21 -13.97 10.85
CA LYS A 109 3.53 -14.00 10.24
C LYS A 109 3.50 -14.65 8.86
N VAL A 110 4.11 -13.99 7.89
CA VAL A 110 4.30 -14.52 6.54
C VAL A 110 5.76 -14.30 6.17
N HIS A 111 6.45 -15.36 5.74
CA HIS A 111 7.74 -15.22 5.10
C HIS A 111 7.57 -15.47 3.60
N LEU A 112 7.76 -14.41 2.82
CA LEU A 112 7.81 -14.46 1.36
C LEU A 112 9.28 -14.64 0.98
N ASN A 113 9.64 -15.81 0.43
CA ASN A 113 11.00 -16.10 0.03
C ASN A 113 11.35 -15.49 -1.34
N GLU A 114 12.65 -15.35 -1.61
CA GLU A 114 13.14 -15.01 -2.93
C GLU A 114 12.77 -16.10 -3.95
N GLY A 115 12.40 -15.67 -5.16
CA GLY A 115 11.84 -16.52 -6.21
C GLY A 115 10.37 -16.21 -6.50
N LEU A 116 9.68 -15.57 -5.56
CA LEU A 116 8.34 -15.04 -5.76
C LEU A 116 8.40 -13.81 -6.67
N LEU A 117 7.65 -13.83 -7.77
CA LEU A 117 7.64 -12.74 -8.77
C LEU A 117 6.42 -11.81 -8.58
N ILE A 118 5.28 -12.39 -8.21
CA ILE A 118 4.01 -11.67 -8.10
C ILE A 118 3.30 -12.10 -6.81
N VAL A 119 2.89 -11.12 -6.01
CA VAL A 119 1.88 -11.33 -4.97
C VAL A 119 0.56 -10.81 -5.51
N GLY A 120 -0.19 -11.70 -6.13
CA GLY A 120 -1.41 -11.41 -6.88
C GLY A 120 -2.59 -10.99 -6.01
N ASP A 121 -3.73 -10.93 -6.68
CA ASP A 121 -4.94 -10.30 -6.17
C ASP A 121 -5.40 -10.96 -4.87
N MET A 122 -5.71 -10.13 -3.87
CA MET A 122 -6.29 -10.52 -2.58
C MET A 122 -5.53 -11.63 -1.83
N ALA A 123 -4.25 -11.89 -2.17
CA ALA A 123 -3.50 -13.04 -1.65
C ALA A 123 -3.48 -13.14 -0.11
N PHE A 124 -3.49 -11.99 0.57
CA PHE A 124 -3.53 -11.85 2.03
C PHE A 124 -4.68 -10.93 2.49
N GLN A 125 -5.77 -10.83 1.72
CA GLN A 125 -6.95 -10.06 2.12
C GLN A 125 -7.43 -10.48 3.51
N SER A 126 -7.80 -9.52 4.35
CA SER A 126 -8.39 -9.75 5.68
C SER A 126 -7.54 -10.63 6.60
N CYS A 127 -6.21 -10.66 6.43
CA CYS A 127 -5.28 -11.21 7.41
C CYS A 127 -5.13 -10.26 8.60
N TRP A 128 -6.17 -10.14 9.43
CA TRP A 128 -6.29 -9.14 10.50
C TRP A 128 -5.14 -9.16 11.51
N ALA A 129 -4.54 -10.32 11.77
CA ALA A 129 -3.44 -10.46 12.71
C ALA A 129 -2.05 -10.15 12.13
N LEU A 130 -1.92 -9.98 10.80
CA LEU A 130 -0.63 -9.74 10.15
C LEU A 130 -0.06 -8.40 10.62
N ARG A 131 1.15 -8.40 11.17
CA ARG A 131 1.77 -7.20 11.78
C ARG A 131 2.79 -6.52 10.90
N SER A 132 3.55 -7.31 10.15
CA SER A 132 4.55 -6.81 9.23
C SER A 132 4.68 -7.71 8.02
N VAL A 133 5.08 -7.13 6.91
CA VAL A 133 5.43 -7.86 5.69
C VAL A 133 6.68 -7.24 5.05
N THR A 134 7.59 -8.11 4.61
CA THR A 134 8.73 -7.72 3.79
C THR A 134 8.54 -8.32 2.42
N ILE A 135 8.45 -7.46 1.40
CA ILE A 135 8.34 -7.90 0.01
C ILE A 135 9.75 -8.24 -0.48
N PRO A 136 10.00 -9.48 -0.95
CA PRO A 136 11.33 -9.90 -1.39
C PRO A 136 11.74 -9.17 -2.67
N SER A 137 13.05 -9.12 -2.96
CA SER A 137 13.61 -8.33 -4.06
C SER A 137 13.21 -8.82 -5.45
N THR A 138 12.81 -10.08 -5.56
CA THR A 138 12.31 -10.71 -6.79
C THR A 138 10.87 -10.32 -7.16
N VAL A 139 10.09 -9.76 -6.24
CA VAL A 139 8.68 -9.39 -6.52
C VAL A 139 8.62 -8.10 -7.31
N THR A 140 8.01 -8.15 -8.49
CA THR A 140 7.83 -7.00 -9.38
C THR A 140 6.44 -6.40 -9.31
N GLY A 141 5.45 -7.09 -8.72
CA GLY A 141 4.09 -6.60 -8.64
C GLY A 141 3.29 -7.09 -7.44
N LEU A 142 2.48 -6.19 -6.88
CA LEU A 142 1.39 -6.49 -5.96
C LEU A 142 0.05 -6.33 -6.69
N GLY A 143 -0.81 -7.33 -6.59
CA GLY A 143 -2.14 -7.35 -7.18
C GLY A 143 -3.14 -6.44 -6.49
N ASN A 144 -4.38 -6.49 -6.97
CA ASN A 144 -5.50 -5.76 -6.40
C ASN A 144 -5.84 -6.31 -5.01
N GLY A 145 -5.96 -5.43 -4.02
CA GLY A 145 -6.37 -5.79 -2.67
C GLY A 145 -5.44 -6.78 -1.96
N THR A 146 -4.17 -6.94 -2.37
CA THR A 146 -3.26 -7.97 -1.83
C THR A 146 -3.23 -8.04 -0.30
N PHE A 147 -3.23 -6.90 0.39
CA PHE A 147 -3.28 -6.77 1.85
C PHE A 147 -4.50 -5.97 2.32
N ILE A 148 -5.60 -5.95 1.55
CA ILE A 148 -6.81 -5.21 1.93
C ILE A 148 -7.32 -5.70 3.29
N ASN A 149 -7.69 -4.77 4.17
CA ASN A 149 -8.14 -5.02 5.53
C ASN A 149 -7.15 -5.79 6.41
N CYS A 150 -5.84 -5.76 6.15
CA CYS A 150 -4.84 -6.20 7.12
C CYS A 150 -4.72 -5.19 8.27
N ARG A 151 -5.74 -5.12 9.13
CA ARG A 151 -5.95 -4.03 10.11
C ARG A 151 -4.80 -3.83 11.09
N ASN A 152 -4.05 -4.87 11.44
CA ASN A 152 -2.88 -4.78 12.33
C ASN A 152 -1.54 -4.64 11.61
N LEU A 153 -1.53 -4.53 10.28
CA LEU A 153 -0.30 -4.37 9.48
C LEU A 153 0.27 -2.99 9.75
N ALA A 154 1.33 -2.96 10.56
CA ALA A 154 1.95 -1.73 11.05
C ALA A 154 3.22 -1.36 10.27
N GLU A 155 3.89 -2.35 9.67
CA GLU A 155 5.15 -2.17 8.94
C GLU A 155 5.11 -2.92 7.61
N VAL A 156 5.37 -2.19 6.52
CA VAL A 156 5.51 -2.75 5.18
C VAL A 156 6.86 -2.33 4.62
N LYS A 157 7.68 -3.30 4.22
CA LYS A 157 8.93 -3.06 3.48
C LYS A 157 8.72 -3.44 2.02
N LEU A 158 8.51 -2.42 1.19
CA LEU A 158 8.49 -2.58 -0.26
C LEU A 158 9.92 -2.68 -0.79
N ASN A 159 10.15 -3.48 -1.83
CA ASN A 159 11.46 -3.61 -2.46
C ASN A 159 11.67 -2.57 -3.57
N ASP A 160 12.93 -2.26 -3.89
CA ASP A 160 13.30 -1.25 -4.91
C ASP A 160 13.03 -1.69 -6.36
N GLY A 161 12.75 -2.97 -6.60
CA GLY A 161 12.39 -3.54 -7.90
C GLY A 161 10.87 -3.60 -8.15
N LEU A 162 10.05 -3.15 -7.21
CA LEU A 162 8.60 -3.23 -7.30
C LEU A 162 8.08 -2.23 -8.34
N VAL A 163 7.40 -2.71 -9.38
CA VAL A 163 6.96 -1.89 -10.52
C VAL A 163 5.49 -1.50 -10.38
N THR A 164 4.65 -2.44 -9.94
CA THR A 164 3.19 -2.27 -9.88
C THR A 164 2.64 -2.53 -8.49
N VAL A 165 1.67 -1.70 -8.10
CA VAL A 165 0.85 -1.87 -6.89
C VAL A 165 -0.61 -1.69 -7.29
N GLY A 166 -1.38 -2.76 -7.16
CA GLY A 166 -2.78 -2.82 -7.60
C GLY A 166 -3.72 -1.92 -6.80
N ARG A 167 -4.96 -1.85 -7.29
CA ARG A 167 -6.06 -1.12 -6.65
C ARG A 167 -6.27 -1.65 -5.24
N GLY A 168 -6.33 -0.75 -4.25
CA GLY A 168 -6.62 -1.12 -2.86
C GLY A 168 -5.61 -2.05 -2.19
N ALA A 169 -4.39 -2.19 -2.73
CA ALA A 169 -3.42 -3.19 -2.24
C ALA A 169 -3.15 -3.14 -0.72
N PHE A 170 -3.26 -1.98 -0.09
CA PHE A 170 -3.14 -1.77 1.36
C PHE A 170 -4.38 -1.08 1.96
N ALA A 171 -5.51 -1.05 1.27
CA ALA A 171 -6.72 -0.40 1.77
C ALA A 171 -7.16 -1.02 3.11
N GLY A 172 -7.56 -0.20 4.08
CA GLY A 172 -7.98 -0.66 5.42
C GLY A 172 -6.84 -1.18 6.31
N CYS A 173 -5.56 -0.93 5.97
CA CYS A 173 -4.43 -1.20 6.87
C CYS A 173 -4.34 -0.12 7.97
N CYS A 174 -5.29 -0.13 8.90
CA CYS A 174 -5.48 0.92 9.90
C CYS A 174 -4.33 1.07 10.92
N ALA A 175 -3.40 0.10 11.01
CA ALA A 175 -2.23 0.17 11.87
C ALA A 175 -0.98 0.71 11.17
N LEU A 176 -0.99 0.85 9.84
CA LEU A 176 0.19 1.25 9.06
C LEU A 176 0.56 2.68 9.42
N ARG A 177 1.81 2.89 9.87
CA ARG A 177 2.27 4.20 10.38
C ARG A 177 3.08 5.00 9.37
N SER A 178 3.89 4.31 8.59
CA SER A 178 4.71 4.92 7.56
C SER A 178 4.86 3.98 6.38
N VAL A 179 5.04 4.56 5.19
CA VAL A 179 5.38 3.82 3.98
C VAL A 179 6.33 4.64 3.12
N THR A 180 7.36 3.97 2.60
CA THR A 180 8.23 4.51 1.56
C THR A 180 7.88 3.87 0.24
N ILE A 181 7.51 4.68 -0.75
CA ILE A 181 7.16 4.23 -2.11
C ILE A 181 8.45 4.15 -2.93
N PRO A 182 8.89 2.97 -3.38
CA PRO A 182 10.08 2.82 -4.23
C PRO A 182 10.06 3.71 -5.47
N SER A 183 11.24 4.16 -5.91
CA SER A 183 11.41 5.00 -7.11
C SER A 183 11.06 4.29 -8.42
N SER A 184 11.03 2.96 -8.41
CA SER A 184 10.58 2.10 -9.51
C SER A 184 9.07 2.20 -9.78
N ILE A 185 8.27 2.61 -8.79
CA ILE A 185 6.82 2.73 -8.92
C ILE A 185 6.50 4.05 -9.62
N THR A 186 5.87 3.94 -10.80
CA THR A 186 5.49 5.13 -11.59
C THR A 186 4.05 5.57 -11.34
N MET A 187 3.21 4.70 -10.78
CA MET A 187 1.80 4.95 -10.52
C MET A 187 1.34 4.19 -9.27
N LEU A 188 0.68 4.89 -8.35
CA LEU A 188 -0.10 4.25 -7.29
C LEU A 188 -1.49 3.91 -7.83
N GLY A 189 -1.99 2.71 -7.55
CA GLY A 189 -3.34 2.30 -7.91
C GLY A 189 -4.42 3.12 -7.20
N GLN A 190 -5.67 3.01 -7.67
CA GLN A 190 -6.80 3.61 -6.98
C GLN A 190 -6.91 3.02 -5.57
N TYR A 191 -7.23 3.86 -4.58
CA TYR A 191 -7.47 3.46 -3.20
C TYR A 191 -6.31 2.69 -2.52
N THR A 192 -5.08 2.75 -3.04
CA THR A 192 -3.97 1.87 -2.58
C THR A 192 -3.77 1.89 -1.06
N PHE A 193 -3.86 3.06 -0.41
CA PHE A 193 -3.76 3.24 1.04
C PHE A 193 -5.04 3.83 1.65
N GLN A 194 -6.19 3.62 1.01
CA GLN A 194 -7.47 4.12 1.53
C GLN A 194 -7.72 3.59 2.95
N GLY A 195 -8.15 4.44 3.87
CA GLY A 195 -8.49 4.07 5.25
C GLY A 195 -7.29 3.66 6.12
N CYS A 196 -6.06 3.95 5.69
CA CYS A 196 -4.87 3.84 6.54
C CYS A 196 -4.85 4.96 7.60
N SER A 197 -5.79 4.92 8.53
CA SER A 197 -6.08 6.02 9.48
C SER A 197 -4.94 6.35 10.46
N LYS A 198 -3.94 5.48 10.64
CA LYS A 198 -2.73 5.76 11.44
C LYS A 198 -1.50 6.12 10.61
N LEU A 199 -1.65 6.28 9.29
CA LEU A 199 -0.55 6.65 8.40
C LEU A 199 -0.17 8.12 8.65
N ILE A 200 0.98 8.32 9.29
CA ILE A 200 1.50 9.63 9.67
C ILE A 200 2.49 10.13 8.62
N GLU A 201 3.26 9.23 8.02
CA GLU A 201 4.35 9.57 7.10
C GLU A 201 4.25 8.77 5.80
N VAL A 202 4.28 9.48 4.69
CA VAL A 202 4.40 8.87 3.36
C VAL A 202 5.58 9.50 2.64
N GLN A 203 6.55 8.66 2.29
CA GLN A 203 7.68 9.07 1.47
C GLN A 203 7.41 8.67 0.02
N LEU A 204 6.99 9.65 -0.78
CA LEU A 204 6.85 9.50 -2.22
C LEU A 204 8.21 9.80 -2.86
N ASN A 205 8.77 8.86 -3.62
CA ASN A 205 10.07 9.04 -4.27
C ASN A 205 9.95 9.65 -5.68
N GLU A 206 11.03 10.30 -6.12
CA GLU A 206 11.18 10.72 -7.51
C GLU A 206 11.11 9.49 -8.44
N GLY A 207 10.36 9.61 -9.53
CA GLY A 207 9.98 8.51 -10.41
C GLY A 207 8.47 8.31 -10.46
N LEU A 208 7.77 8.61 -9.37
CA LEU A 208 6.30 8.58 -9.30
C LEU A 208 5.70 9.66 -10.21
N LYS A 209 4.78 9.26 -11.09
CA LYS A 209 4.13 10.14 -12.08
C LYS A 209 2.66 10.40 -11.75
N ILE A 210 1.97 9.40 -11.20
CA ILE A 210 0.52 9.42 -11.01
C ILE A 210 0.18 8.97 -9.58
N ILE A 211 -0.60 9.80 -8.88
CA ILE A 211 -1.31 9.42 -7.67
C ILE A 211 -2.79 9.27 -8.05
N SER A 212 -3.28 8.03 -8.04
CA SER A 212 -4.64 7.71 -8.51
C SER A 212 -5.72 8.04 -7.48
N GLU A 213 -6.97 7.82 -7.87
CA GLU A 213 -8.17 8.22 -7.15
C GLU A 213 -8.21 7.59 -5.77
N GLY A 214 -8.47 8.39 -4.76
CA GLY A 214 -8.56 7.93 -3.37
C GLY A 214 -7.32 7.22 -2.83
N ALA A 215 -6.15 7.35 -3.47
CA ALA A 215 -4.95 6.60 -3.09
C ALA A 215 -4.60 6.72 -1.59
N PHE A 216 -4.90 7.85 -0.97
CA PHE A 216 -4.73 8.14 0.46
C PHE A 216 -6.05 8.61 1.11
N ASP A 217 -7.21 8.30 0.53
CA ASP A 217 -8.51 8.66 1.10
C ASP A 217 -8.65 8.13 2.54
N GLY A 218 -9.10 8.96 3.48
CA GLY A 218 -9.28 8.59 4.87
C GLY A 218 -7.98 8.33 5.64
N CYS A 219 -6.82 8.79 5.16
CA CYS A 219 -5.57 8.82 5.92
C CYS A 219 -5.60 9.93 6.98
N THR A 220 -6.46 9.77 7.99
CA THR A 220 -6.79 10.84 8.94
C THR A 220 -5.63 11.28 9.82
N ALA A 221 -4.58 10.48 10.01
CA ALA A 221 -3.38 10.87 10.77
C ALA A 221 -2.29 11.59 9.93
N LEU A 222 -2.45 11.66 8.61
CA LEU A 222 -1.46 12.27 7.73
C LEU A 222 -1.47 13.80 7.92
N GLN A 223 -0.33 14.38 8.32
CA GLN A 223 -0.23 15.81 8.67
C GLN A 223 0.40 16.66 7.57
N SER A 224 1.42 16.11 6.91
CA SER A 224 2.15 16.74 5.82
C SER A 224 2.44 15.70 4.74
N VAL A 225 2.40 16.13 3.48
CA VAL A 225 2.79 15.28 2.35
C VAL A 225 3.73 16.04 1.42
N THR A 226 4.82 15.38 1.02
CA THR A 226 5.75 15.89 0.00
C THR A 226 5.46 15.23 -1.34
N ILE A 227 5.05 16.01 -2.32
CA ILE A 227 4.76 15.59 -3.69
C ILE A 227 6.03 15.75 -4.55
N PRO A 228 6.58 14.66 -5.13
CA PRO A 228 7.79 14.70 -5.95
C PRO A 228 7.64 15.53 -7.23
N SER A 229 8.78 15.99 -7.76
CA SER A 229 8.81 16.81 -8.97
C SER A 229 8.39 16.05 -10.24
N THR A 230 8.44 14.72 -10.20
CA THR A 230 8.00 13.85 -11.28
C THR A 230 6.50 13.65 -11.36
N VAL A 231 5.74 13.94 -10.30
CA VAL A 231 4.27 13.79 -10.30
C VAL A 231 3.67 14.79 -11.28
N ARG A 232 2.83 14.28 -12.19
CA ARG A 232 2.17 15.08 -13.25
C ARG A 232 0.66 15.18 -13.01
N VAL A 233 0.08 14.10 -12.48
CA VAL A 233 -1.35 13.97 -12.26
C VAL A 233 -1.57 13.45 -10.84
N ALA A 234 -2.34 14.19 -10.07
CA ALA A 234 -2.99 13.70 -8.86
C ALA A 234 -4.49 13.81 -9.14
N VAL A 235 -5.16 12.67 -9.32
CA VAL A 235 -6.57 12.66 -9.75
C VAL A 235 -7.52 12.90 -8.56
N GLU A 236 -8.81 12.96 -8.87
CA GLU A 236 -9.90 13.23 -7.93
C GLU A 236 -9.76 12.46 -6.60
N GLN A 237 -10.00 13.16 -5.49
CA GLN A 237 -10.04 12.59 -4.13
C GLN A 237 -8.76 11.86 -3.64
N ALA A 238 -7.61 12.03 -4.29
CA ALA A 238 -6.36 11.35 -3.91
C ALA A 238 -6.00 11.41 -2.41
N PHE A 239 -6.35 12.51 -1.73
CA PHE A 239 -6.18 12.74 -0.29
C PHE A 239 -7.51 13.11 0.39
N TYR A 240 -8.65 12.64 -0.12
CA TYR A 240 -9.95 12.94 0.47
C TYR A 240 -10.03 12.51 1.95
N ARG A 241 -10.76 13.26 2.78
CA ARG A 241 -10.93 12.98 4.22
C ARG A 241 -9.62 12.82 5.01
N CYS A 242 -8.52 13.43 4.57
CA CYS A 242 -7.31 13.56 5.38
C CYS A 242 -7.48 14.71 6.39
N TYR A 243 -8.27 14.48 7.44
CA TYR A 243 -8.69 15.53 8.37
C TYR A 243 -7.58 16.21 9.19
N ASN A 244 -6.34 15.68 9.20
CA ASN A 244 -5.21 16.35 9.84
C ASN A 244 -4.18 16.89 8.83
N LEU A 245 -4.43 16.74 7.52
CA LEU A 245 -3.51 17.19 6.50
C LEU A 245 -3.57 18.71 6.41
N SER A 246 -2.55 19.35 6.97
CA SER A 246 -2.45 20.81 7.11
C SER A 246 -1.40 21.41 6.19
N GLU A 247 -0.42 20.60 5.76
CA GLU A 247 0.70 21.02 4.95
C GLU A 247 0.87 20.15 3.70
N VAL A 248 1.08 20.79 2.55
CA VAL A 248 1.50 20.11 1.31
C VAL A 248 2.78 20.76 0.80
N ILE A 249 3.81 19.96 0.57
CA ILE A 249 5.10 20.39 0.01
C ILE A 249 5.19 19.90 -1.43
N LEU A 250 5.34 20.81 -2.38
CA LEU A 250 5.52 20.49 -3.81
C LEU A 250 6.98 20.63 -4.19
N LEU A 251 7.61 19.55 -4.65
CA LEU A 251 8.96 19.56 -5.21
C LEU A 251 8.92 19.96 -6.70
N GLY A 252 9.94 20.67 -7.18
CA GLY A 252 10.02 21.09 -8.58
C GLY A 252 9.53 22.52 -8.86
N GLY A 253 9.80 23.46 -7.95
CA GLY A 253 9.39 24.87 -8.05
C GLY A 253 9.69 25.58 -9.36
N GLN A 254 10.62 25.11 -10.21
CA GLN A 254 10.83 25.65 -11.56
C GLN A 254 9.58 25.56 -12.45
N ARG A 255 8.75 24.52 -12.27
CA ARG A 255 7.48 24.38 -13.02
C ARG A 255 6.40 25.29 -12.47
N PHE A 256 6.33 25.39 -11.14
CA PHE A 256 5.25 26.08 -10.43
C PHE A 256 5.46 27.59 -10.32
N LEU A 257 6.70 28.05 -10.14
CA LEU A 257 7.07 29.46 -10.04
C LEU A 257 7.39 30.04 -11.43
N ASN A 258 6.47 29.88 -12.37
CA ASN A 258 6.55 30.58 -13.65
C ASN A 258 5.85 31.95 -13.57
N GLU A 259 6.15 32.85 -14.51
CA GLU A 259 5.62 34.22 -14.49
C GLU A 259 4.08 34.25 -14.49
N LYS A 260 3.41 33.27 -15.10
CA LYS A 260 1.93 33.19 -15.10
C LYS A 260 1.36 32.87 -13.71
N PHE A 261 2.02 32.02 -12.93
CA PHE A 261 1.60 31.70 -11.56
C PHE A 261 1.77 32.91 -10.63
N LEU A 262 2.91 33.61 -10.74
CA LEU A 262 3.16 34.83 -9.99
C LEU A 262 2.21 35.97 -10.40
N ALA A 263 1.92 36.12 -11.70
CA ALA A 263 1.00 37.13 -12.20
C ALA A 263 -0.44 36.95 -11.69
N ARG A 264 -0.95 35.70 -11.61
CA ARG A 264 -2.29 35.41 -11.09
C ARG A 264 -2.42 35.62 -9.58
N ARG A 265 -1.35 35.38 -8.80
CA ARG A 265 -1.33 35.60 -7.34
C ARG A 265 -1.14 37.07 -6.94
N LEU A 266 -0.63 37.92 -7.84
CA LEU A 266 -0.45 39.35 -7.62
C LEU A 266 -1.70 40.18 -8.01
N SER A 267 -2.59 39.64 -8.85
CA SER A 267 -3.77 40.36 -9.34
C SER A 267 -5.03 40.17 -8.50
N ASP A 268 -5.16 39.03 -7.80
CA ASP A 268 -6.40 38.67 -7.12
C ASP A 268 -6.17 38.68 -5.60
N GLU A 269 -6.65 39.73 -4.92
CA GLU A 269 -6.71 39.78 -3.44
C GLU A 269 -7.73 38.77 -2.85
N GLU A 270 -8.53 38.11 -3.69
CA GLU A 270 -9.43 37.01 -3.31
C GLU A 270 -9.34 35.90 -4.37
N GLY A 271 -8.80 34.72 -4.01
CA GLY A 271 -8.79 33.58 -4.94
C GLY A 271 -7.69 32.56 -4.67
N ILE A 272 -7.78 31.84 -3.56
CA ILE A 272 -6.74 30.89 -3.15
C ILE A 272 -7.10 29.46 -3.64
N LEU A 273 -6.29 28.97 -4.60
CA LEU A 273 -6.19 27.59 -5.14
C LEU A 273 -7.43 26.89 -5.72
N LYS A 274 -8.47 27.60 -6.19
CA LYS A 274 -9.47 26.93 -7.04
C LYS A 274 -8.90 26.71 -8.45
N HIS A 275 -8.60 25.43 -8.74
CA HIS A 275 -8.75 24.78 -10.05
C HIS A 275 -7.62 24.64 -11.08
N GLN A 276 -6.37 25.10 -10.89
CA GLN A 276 -5.25 24.64 -11.74
C GLN A 276 -3.92 25.27 -11.28
N MET A 277 -3.09 24.51 -10.56
CA MET A 277 -1.66 24.81 -10.49
C MET A 277 -1.03 24.38 -11.81
N ILE A 278 -0.43 25.32 -12.55
CA ILE A 278 0.23 25.05 -13.82
C ILE A 278 1.40 24.08 -13.57
N GLY A 279 1.20 22.79 -13.87
CA GLY A 279 2.24 21.76 -13.85
C GLY A 279 1.88 20.43 -13.17
N ILE A 280 0.96 20.45 -12.18
CA ILE A 280 0.25 19.27 -11.68
C ILE A 280 -1.23 19.55 -11.91
N THR A 281 -1.86 18.77 -12.77
CA THR A 281 -3.31 18.78 -12.84
C THR A 281 -3.80 18.04 -11.60
N PHE A 282 -4.16 18.79 -10.55
CA PHE A 282 -5.13 18.32 -9.57
C PHE A 282 -6.47 18.37 -10.30
N GLU A 283 -6.77 17.31 -11.06
CA GLU A 283 -8.07 17.17 -11.69
C GLU A 283 -9.08 16.92 -10.56
N GLY A 284 -9.86 17.94 -10.24
CA GLY A 284 -10.86 17.87 -9.17
C GLY A 284 -10.30 17.97 -7.75
N SER A 285 -11.21 17.69 -6.83
CA SER A 285 -11.24 17.71 -5.36
C SER A 285 -10.18 16.85 -4.64
N ALA A 286 -8.93 16.82 -5.13
CA ALA A 286 -7.87 15.94 -4.59
C ALA A 286 -7.64 16.08 -3.08
N PHE A 287 -7.85 17.27 -2.51
CA PHE A 287 -7.70 17.56 -1.08
C PHE A 287 -9.04 17.94 -0.41
N ASN A 288 -10.17 17.47 -0.92
CA ASN A 288 -11.45 17.73 -0.25
C ASN A 288 -11.45 17.19 1.18
N ASN A 289 -12.08 17.93 2.08
CA ASN A 289 -12.14 17.62 3.51
C ASN A 289 -10.75 17.51 4.19
N CYS A 290 -9.77 18.27 3.69
CA CYS A 290 -8.47 18.48 4.33
C CYS A 290 -8.39 19.92 4.87
N PRO A 291 -8.04 20.14 6.15
CA PRO A 291 -7.87 21.49 6.70
C PRO A 291 -6.48 22.05 6.33
N LEU A 292 -6.22 22.16 5.03
CA LEU A 292 -4.97 22.73 4.53
C LEU A 292 -4.84 24.16 5.07
N THR A 293 -3.69 24.47 5.66
CA THR A 293 -3.37 25.83 6.10
C THR A 293 -2.14 26.37 5.39
N GLN A 294 -1.30 25.47 4.84
CA GLN A 294 -0.05 25.85 4.22
C GLN A 294 0.26 24.99 3.00
N VAL A 295 0.65 25.67 1.91
CA VAL A 295 1.27 25.04 0.76
C VAL A 295 2.69 25.58 0.62
N LYS A 296 3.66 24.67 0.62
CA LYS A 296 5.08 24.97 0.42
C LYS A 296 5.49 24.55 -0.98
N ILE A 297 6.18 25.43 -1.71
CA ILE A 297 6.77 25.10 -3.00
C ILE A 297 8.28 25.15 -2.81
N SER A 298 8.95 24.01 -2.93
CA SER A 298 10.41 23.94 -2.91
C SER A 298 10.96 24.75 -4.08
N ILE A 299 11.71 25.82 -3.78
CA ILE A 299 12.35 26.63 -4.80
C ILE A 299 13.63 25.92 -5.28
N SER A 300 13.83 25.96 -6.60
CA SER A 300 14.78 25.16 -7.35
C SER A 300 16.07 24.77 -6.61
N TRP A 301 16.47 23.49 -6.77
CA TRP A 301 17.79 22.97 -6.43
C TRP A 301 18.95 23.90 -6.86
N ALA A 302 18.79 24.66 -7.96
CA ALA A 302 19.80 25.58 -8.46
C ALA A 302 20.07 26.76 -7.51
N VAL A 303 19.07 27.20 -6.72
CA VAL A 303 19.26 28.23 -5.69
C VAL A 303 20.07 27.65 -4.53
N SER A 304 19.70 26.46 -4.04
CA SER A 304 20.43 25.75 -2.98
C SER A 304 21.86 25.39 -3.41
N GLU A 305 22.08 24.95 -4.66
CA GLU A 305 23.41 24.70 -5.22
C GLU A 305 24.26 25.98 -5.30
N ARG A 306 23.66 27.08 -5.75
CA ARG A 306 24.36 28.37 -5.83
C ARG A 306 24.72 28.88 -4.45
N ILE A 307 23.83 28.74 -3.46
CA ILE A 307 24.11 29.01 -2.05
C ILE A 307 25.23 28.10 -1.55
N ALA A 308 25.24 26.83 -1.95
CA ALA A 308 26.26 25.89 -1.53
C ALA A 308 27.66 26.15 -2.09
N ARG A 309 27.74 26.84 -3.24
CA ARG A 309 29.00 27.29 -3.86
C ARG A 309 29.55 28.59 -3.27
N LEU A 310 28.80 29.25 -2.37
CA LEU A 310 29.28 30.46 -1.69
C LEU A 310 30.31 30.14 -0.61
N THR A 311 31.15 31.12 -0.29
CA THR A 311 32.01 31.07 0.89
C THR A 311 31.17 30.98 2.17
N PRO A 312 31.68 30.40 3.28
CA PRO A 312 30.90 30.23 4.51
C PRO A 312 30.25 31.51 5.05
N GLN A 313 30.96 32.64 4.96
CA GLN A 313 30.44 33.95 5.38
C GLN A 313 29.31 34.44 4.48
N CYS A 314 29.43 34.29 3.16
CA CYS A 314 28.38 34.66 2.21
C CYS A 314 27.16 33.73 2.33
N ARG A 315 27.37 32.43 2.59
CA ARG A 315 26.30 31.46 2.84
C ARG A 315 25.45 31.87 4.04
N LEU A 316 26.08 32.11 5.20
CA LEU A 316 25.38 32.55 6.42
C LEU A 316 24.57 33.84 6.20
N SER A 317 25.17 34.81 5.51
CA SER A 317 24.49 36.07 5.18
C SER A 317 23.27 35.87 4.26
N VAL A 318 23.37 34.98 3.27
CA VAL A 318 22.25 34.66 2.38
C VAL A 318 21.16 33.87 3.11
N GLU A 319 21.53 32.92 3.96
CA GLU A 319 20.59 32.15 4.79
C GLU A 319 19.84 33.03 5.79
N GLU A 320 20.51 33.95 6.48
CA GLU A 320 19.86 34.96 7.33
C GLU A 320 18.88 35.83 6.54
N ARG A 321 19.27 36.28 5.34
CA ARG A 321 18.38 37.08 4.49
C ARG A 321 17.15 36.29 4.06
N ILE A 322 17.29 35.01 3.74
CA ILE A 322 16.16 34.13 3.40
C ILE A 322 15.23 33.97 4.60
N ARG A 323 15.76 33.74 5.80
CA ARG A 323 14.96 33.63 7.04
C ARG A 323 14.19 34.90 7.38
N ASN A 324 14.68 36.06 6.91
CA ASN A 324 14.05 37.36 7.12
C ASN A 324 13.02 37.73 6.05
N LEU A 325 12.88 36.95 4.97
CA LEU A 325 11.92 37.23 3.91
C LEU A 325 10.53 36.67 4.26
N PRO A 326 9.47 37.49 4.21
CA PRO A 326 8.12 37.01 4.46
C PRO A 326 7.77 36.01 3.35
N ARG A 327 7.38 34.79 3.72
CA ARG A 327 7.01 33.66 2.83
C ARG A 327 8.15 32.79 2.31
N LEU A 328 9.37 32.91 2.81
CA LEU A 328 10.42 31.91 2.55
C LEU A 328 10.81 31.17 3.82
N GLU A 329 11.01 29.86 3.70
CA GLU A 329 11.50 29.01 4.76
C GLU A 329 12.74 28.26 4.27
N LEU A 330 13.78 28.20 5.11
CA LEU A 330 14.98 27.42 4.86
C LEU A 330 14.92 26.16 5.70
N LEU A 331 14.79 25.00 5.05
CA LEU A 331 14.80 23.69 5.69
C LEU A 331 16.22 23.30 6.11
N GLN A 332 16.34 22.33 7.02
CA GLN A 332 17.62 21.90 7.59
C GLN A 332 18.56 21.25 6.55
N ASP A 333 18.00 20.71 5.47
CA ASP A 333 18.73 20.15 4.33
C ASP A 333 19.27 21.22 3.35
N GLY A 334 19.01 22.50 3.63
CA GLY A 334 19.39 23.63 2.78
C GLY A 334 18.40 23.90 1.63
N THR A 335 17.28 23.18 1.59
CA THR A 335 16.18 23.44 0.66
C THR A 335 15.45 24.71 1.08
N VAL A 336 15.30 25.66 0.16
CA VAL A 336 14.47 26.83 0.39
C VAL A 336 13.06 26.53 -0.13
N SER A 337 12.03 26.92 0.60
CA SER A 337 10.63 26.75 0.22
C SER A 337 9.90 28.07 0.28
N ALA A 338 9.05 28.33 -0.72
CA ALA A 338 8.09 29.42 -0.69
C ALA A 338 6.80 28.97 0.00
N CYS A 339 6.43 29.65 1.08
CA CYS A 339 5.30 29.32 1.95
C CYS A 339 4.09 30.19 1.61
N PHE A 340 2.99 29.55 1.24
CA PHE A 340 1.73 30.22 0.92
C PHE A 340 0.66 29.78 1.91
N PRO A 341 0.04 30.68 2.69
CA PRO A 341 -1.11 30.34 3.50
C PRO A 341 -2.29 29.94 2.60
N PHE A 342 -3.05 28.96 3.05
CA PHE A 342 -4.29 28.50 2.44
C PHE A 342 -5.47 28.89 3.33
N SER A 343 -6.48 29.55 2.76
CA SER A 343 -7.77 29.80 3.41
C SER A 343 -8.81 28.95 2.69
N GLY A 344 -9.08 27.75 3.18
CA GLY A 344 -10.17 26.93 2.68
C GLY A 344 -11.49 27.38 3.30
N GLU A 345 -12.45 27.80 2.48
CA GLU A 345 -13.86 27.71 2.85
C GLU A 345 -14.23 26.22 2.84
N SER A 346 -14.63 25.69 3.99
CA SER A 346 -15.25 24.36 4.05
C SER A 346 -16.63 24.47 3.43
N ASP A 347 -16.81 23.89 2.24
CA ASP A 347 -18.15 23.55 1.77
C ASP A 347 -18.66 22.42 2.68
N ASP A 348 -19.22 22.81 3.82
CA ASP A 348 -19.88 21.93 4.79
C ASP A 348 -21.20 21.42 4.19
N GLU A 349 -21.17 20.38 3.37
CA GLU A 349 -22.37 19.58 3.12
C GLU A 349 -22.08 18.07 3.11
N ALA A 350 -22.95 17.36 3.83
CA ALA A 350 -23.06 15.92 4.05
C ALA A 350 -22.08 15.32 5.08
N GLY A 351 -22.51 15.36 6.34
CA GLY A 351 -22.10 14.39 7.33
C GLY A 351 -22.66 13.02 6.97
N ASP A 352 -21.76 12.06 6.80
CA ASP A 352 -22.09 10.64 6.86
C ASP A 352 -21.32 10.06 8.04
N ASP A 353 -22.06 9.79 9.12
CA ASP A 353 -21.61 8.97 10.24
C ASP A 353 -21.30 7.57 9.69
N PHE A 354 -20.02 7.25 9.53
CA PHE A 354 -19.59 5.86 9.48
C PHE A 354 -19.19 5.43 10.87
N ASP A 355 -20.19 4.95 11.60
CA ASP A 355 -19.98 4.13 12.79
C ASP A 355 -19.08 2.95 12.41
N ALA A 356 -18.05 2.77 13.23
CA ALA A 356 -17.22 1.58 13.23
C ALA A 356 -18.02 0.39 13.76
N GLU A 357 -18.96 -0.14 12.97
CA GLU A 357 -19.59 -1.43 13.23
C GLU A 357 -19.38 -2.41 12.07
N GLU A 358 -19.47 -3.68 12.43
CA GLU A 358 -18.98 -4.84 11.72
C GLU A 358 -19.62 -5.04 10.33
N GLY A 359 -18.77 -5.33 9.34
CA GLY A 359 -19.11 -6.26 8.27
C GLY A 359 -19.82 -5.67 7.06
N ASP A 360 -19.04 -5.03 6.18
CA ASP A 360 -19.32 -5.06 4.75
C ASP A 360 -18.07 -5.57 4.00
N ILE A 361 -18.10 -6.85 3.59
CA ILE A 361 -18.76 -7.09 2.31
C ILE A 361 -18.17 -6.34 1.11
N PHE A 362 -16.85 -6.14 0.99
CA PHE A 362 -16.26 -5.62 -0.26
C PHE A 362 -16.48 -6.65 -1.39
N ASP A 363 -17.63 -6.54 -2.05
CA ASP A 363 -17.97 -7.25 -3.28
C ASP A 363 -17.28 -6.52 -4.44
N VAL A 364 -16.05 -6.93 -4.73
CA VAL A 364 -15.35 -6.52 -5.95
C VAL A 364 -15.98 -7.32 -7.07
N GLN A 365 -17.01 -6.75 -7.70
CA GLN A 365 -17.55 -7.30 -8.93
C GLN A 365 -16.49 -7.21 -10.04
N ASP A 366 -16.25 -8.37 -10.67
CA ASP A 366 -15.39 -8.58 -11.82
C ASP A 366 -15.66 -7.59 -12.95
N THR A 367 -14.60 -6.96 -13.45
CA THR A 367 -14.44 -6.64 -14.88
C THR A 367 -12.99 -6.79 -15.30
#